data_AF-A0A814C2Q0-F1
#
_entry.id   AF-A0A814C2Q0-F1
#
_cell.length_a   1.000
_cell.length_b   1.000
_cell.length_c   1.000
_cell.angle_alpha   90.00
_cell.angle_beta   90.00
_cell.angle_gamma   90.00
#
_symmetry.space_group_name_H-M   'P 1'
#
loop_
_entity.id
_entity.type
_entity.pdbx_description
1 polymer ?
#
loop_
_entity_poly.entity_id
_entity_poly.type
_entity_poly.pdbx_seq_one_letter_code
_entity_poly.pdbx_strand_id
1 'polypeptide(L)'
;MKPLFKNHQLFKYFFLILTCAIPPILMTIFGILTVFNVKKLRTQVGPQNNYARNERLRSKDRQLIIMLLIQVLMTILCTLPFSVANITSMIFQYLITLSDYGDAINTFYSNLSRLINYFNPVVGLYIYINYQVWKILYHWTDEDKFVELHMKKQYQEW
;
A
#
# COMPACT_ATOMS: atom_id res chain seq x y z
N MET A 1 -30.50 24.61 20.28
CA MET A 1 -30.12 23.62 19.25
C MET A 1 -28.70 23.82 18.65
N LYS A 2 -27.75 24.46 19.34
CA LYS A 2 -26.36 24.63 18.85
C LYS A 2 -25.30 23.59 19.30
N PRO A 3 -25.46 22.81 20.40
CA PRO A 3 -24.37 21.93 20.86
C PRO A 3 -24.28 20.61 20.07
N LEU A 4 -25.38 20.12 19.49
CA LEU A 4 -25.41 18.83 18.78
C LEU A 4 -24.61 18.85 17.47
N PHE A 5 -24.60 19.99 16.77
CA PHE A 5 -23.85 20.18 15.52
C PHE A 5 -22.33 20.19 15.74
N LYS A 6 -21.87 20.73 16.87
CA LYS A 6 -20.43 20.83 17.20
C LYS A 6 -19.81 19.44 17.42
N ASN A 7 -20.55 18.54 18.08
CA ASN A 7 -20.09 17.17 18.34
C ASN A 7 -19.97 16.36 17.05
N HIS A 8 -20.92 16.52 16.12
CA HIS A 8 -20.89 15.81 14.85
C HIS A 8 -19.72 16.25 13.95
N GLN A 9 -19.27 17.51 14.10
CA GLN A 9 -18.14 18.06 13.35
C GLN A 9 -16.80 17.69 13.95
N LEU A 10 -16.65 17.77 15.28
CA LEU A 10 -15.46 17.22 15.95
C LEU A 10 -15.27 15.76 15.61
N PHE A 11 -16.35 14.98 15.55
CA PHE A 11 -16.30 13.59 15.10
C PHE A 11 -15.79 13.47 13.65
N LYS A 12 -16.24 14.32 12.72
CA LYS A 12 -15.74 14.32 11.32
C LYS A 12 -14.26 14.69 11.22
N TYR A 13 -13.80 15.70 11.96
CA TYR A 13 -12.38 16.08 12.01
C TYR A 13 -11.52 14.97 12.62
N PHE A 14 -11.97 14.40 13.74
CA PHE A 14 -11.29 13.29 14.40
C PHE A 14 -11.22 12.08 13.47
N PHE A 15 -12.34 11.73 12.81
CA PHE A 15 -12.39 10.63 11.86
C PHE A 15 -11.49 10.87 10.64
N LEU A 16 -11.42 12.09 10.11
CA LEU A 16 -10.52 12.42 9.00
C LEU A 16 -9.06 12.25 9.40
N ILE A 17 -8.66 12.72 10.58
CA ILE A 17 -7.29 12.54 11.10
C ILE A 17 -7.00 11.06 11.35
N LEU A 18 -7.94 10.34 11.97
CA LEU A 18 -7.79 8.95 12.37
C LEU A 18 -7.78 8.01 11.16
N THR A 19 -8.48 8.35 10.08
CA THR A 19 -8.54 7.51 8.87
C THR A 19 -7.51 7.91 7.82
N CYS A 20 -7.09 9.18 7.78
CA CYS A 20 -6.18 9.67 6.74
C CYS A 20 -4.73 9.80 7.22
N ALA A 21 -4.48 10.10 8.50
CA ALA A 21 -3.13 10.33 9.01
C ALA A 21 -2.56 9.10 9.75
N ILE A 22 -3.38 8.44 10.58
CA ILE A 22 -2.90 7.31 11.39
C ILE A 22 -2.44 6.11 10.54
N PRO A 23 -3.16 5.65 9.51
CA PRO A 23 -2.72 4.51 8.71
C PRO A 23 -1.36 4.71 8.02
N PRO A 24 -1.09 5.83 7.32
CA PRO A 24 0.22 6.05 6.71
C PRO A 24 1.32 6.27 7.76
N ILE A 25 1.03 6.90 8.90
CA ILE A 25 2.02 7.07 9.98
C ILE A 25 2.40 5.70 10.57
N LEU A 26 1.42 4.89 10.96
CA LEU A 26 1.67 3.54 11.48
C LEU A 26 2.42 2.68 10.45
N MET A 27 1.99 2.69 9.19
CA MET A 27 2.66 1.93 8.14
C MET A 27 4.10 2.41 7.88
N THR A 28 4.37 3.71 7.99
CA THR A 28 5.74 4.24 7.87
C THR A 28 6.59 3.79 9.05
N ILE A 29 6.08 3.85 10.28
CA ILE A 29 6.78 3.38 11.48
C ILE A 29 7.09 1.90 11.35
N PHE A 30 6.10 1.06 11.00
CA PHE A 30 6.31 -0.38 10.82
C PHE A 30 7.26 -0.69 9.65
N GLY A 31 7.20 0.05 8.55
CA GLY A 31 8.15 -0.08 7.44
C GLY A 31 9.58 0.20 7.87
N ILE A 32 9.79 1.31 8.59
CA ILE A 32 11.09 1.70 9.14
C ILE A 32 11.60 0.63 10.14
N LEU A 33 10.75 0.19 11.06
CA LEU A 33 11.09 -0.84 12.05
C LEU A 33 11.50 -2.15 11.38
N THR A 34 10.82 -2.53 10.30
CA THR A 34 11.13 -3.73 9.52
C THR A 34 12.49 -3.59 8.83
N VAL A 35 12.79 -2.44 8.22
CA VAL A 35 14.09 -2.19 7.60
C VAL A 35 15.23 -2.23 8.63
N PHE A 36 15.03 -1.65 9.81
CA PHE A 36 16.01 -1.72 10.90
C PHE A 36 16.19 -3.14 11.42
N ASN A 37 15.12 -3.91 11.57
CA ASN A 37 15.22 -5.31 12.00
C ASN A 37 15.95 -6.17 10.95
N VAL A 38 15.65 -6.00 9.67
CA VAL A 38 16.35 -6.71 8.58
C VAL A 38 17.83 -6.33 8.52
N LYS A 39 18.17 -5.04 8.71
CA LYS A 39 19.58 -4.61 8.83
C LYS A 39 20.27 -5.21 10.05
N LYS A 40 19.60 -5.26 11.20
CA LYS A 40 20.15 -5.83 12.44
C LYS A 40 20.38 -7.34 12.33
N LEU A 41 19.43 -8.07 11.74
CA LEU A 41 19.58 -9.48 11.38
C LEU A 41 20.80 -9.69 10.48
N ARG A 42 20.99 -8.86 9.44
CA ARG A 42 22.15 -8.93 8.53
C ARG A 42 23.50 -8.81 9.25
N THR A 43 23.57 -8.04 10.34
CA THR A 43 24.80 -7.84 11.12
C THR A 43 25.06 -8.97 12.13
N GLN A 44 24.01 -9.71 12.54
CA GLN A 44 24.12 -10.77 13.56
C GLN A 44 24.22 -12.19 12.98
N VAL A 45 23.84 -12.44 11.72
CA VAL A 45 24.04 -13.76 11.10
C VAL A 45 25.48 -13.89 10.61
N GLY A 46 26.36 -14.41 11.47
CA GLY A 46 27.66 -14.94 11.06
C GLY A 46 27.52 -16.07 10.03
N PRO A 47 28.59 -16.39 9.29
CA PRO A 47 28.55 -17.32 8.16
C PRO A 47 28.45 -18.76 8.66
N GLN A 48 27.27 -19.27 9.00
CA GLN A 48 27.08 -20.69 9.30
C GLN A 48 25.85 -21.29 8.61
N ASN A 49 26.16 -22.03 7.55
CA ASN A 49 25.57 -23.31 7.13
C ASN A 49 24.13 -23.43 6.63
N ASN A 50 23.33 -22.35 6.53
CA ASN A 50 21.97 -22.40 5.97
C ASN A 50 21.69 -21.34 4.88
N TYR A 51 22.69 -21.05 4.05
CA TYR A 51 22.66 -19.96 3.05
C TYR A 51 21.43 -20.01 2.12
N ALA A 52 21.13 -21.17 1.53
CA ALA A 52 20.04 -21.30 0.55
C ALA A 52 18.64 -21.15 1.16
N ARG A 53 18.42 -21.64 2.38
CA ARG A 53 17.11 -21.51 3.08
C ARG A 53 16.88 -20.09 3.58
N ASN A 54 17.94 -19.45 4.09
CA ASN A 54 17.88 -18.06 4.54
C ASN A 54 17.72 -17.08 3.36
N GLU A 55 18.29 -17.36 2.18
CA GLU A 55 18.07 -16.54 0.98
C GLU A 55 16.64 -16.62 0.43
N ARG A 56 16.00 -17.80 0.45
CA ARG A 56 14.58 -17.95 0.06
C ARG A 56 13.61 -17.26 1.03
N LEU A 57 13.89 -17.26 2.33
CA LEU A 57 13.10 -16.49 3.31
C LEU A 57 13.33 -14.98 3.14
N ARG A 58 14.57 -14.56 2.94
CA ARG A 58 14.97 -13.15 2.77
C ARG A 58 14.42 -12.51 1.49
N SER A 59 14.32 -13.25 0.39
CA SER A 59 13.72 -12.75 -0.85
C SER A 59 12.21 -12.52 -0.70
N LYS A 60 11.51 -13.41 0.00
CA LYS A 60 10.08 -13.26 0.34
C LYS A 60 9.83 -12.04 1.23
N ASP A 61 10.65 -11.84 2.27
CA ASP A 61 10.51 -10.69 3.16
C ASP A 61 10.74 -9.37 2.41
N ARG A 62 11.75 -9.30 1.55
CA ARG A 62 12.02 -8.12 0.72
C ARG A 62 10.88 -7.83 -0.26
N GLN A 63 10.30 -8.86 -0.85
CA GLN A 63 9.14 -8.71 -1.74
C GLN A 63 7.91 -8.21 -0.98
N LEU A 64 7.62 -8.75 0.21
CA LEU A 64 6.54 -8.27 1.08
C LEU A 64 6.71 -6.81 1.47
N ILE A 65 7.94 -6.39 1.81
CA ILE A 65 8.23 -5.00 2.16
C ILE A 65 8.03 -4.07 0.97
N ILE A 66 8.49 -4.45 -0.23
CA ILE A 66 8.29 -3.66 -1.45
C ILE A 66 6.79 -3.54 -1.77
N MET A 67 6.05 -4.64 -1.61
CA MET A 67 4.60 -4.68 -1.81
C MET A 67 3.88 -3.71 -0.87
N LEU A 68 4.21 -3.76 0.43
CA LEU A 68 3.69 -2.84 1.45
C LEU A 68 4.03 -1.39 1.13
N LEU A 69 5.26 -1.11 0.69
CA LEU A 69 5.69 0.24 0.38
C LEU A 69 4.93 0.82 -0.83
N ILE A 70 4.72 0.03 -1.88
CA ILE A 70 3.91 0.44 -3.03
C ILE A 70 2.46 0.68 -2.61
N GLN A 71 1.90 -0.21 -1.78
CA GLN A 71 0.54 -0.07 -1.25
C GLN A 71 0.40 1.22 -0.42
N VAL A 72 1.39 1.57 0.40
CA VAL A 72 1.42 2.81 1.18
C VAL A 72 1.48 4.04 0.27
N LEU A 73 2.35 4.04 -0.73
CA LEU A 73 2.47 5.16 -1.67
C LEU A 73 1.15 5.37 -2.43
N MET A 74 0.55 4.30 -2.93
CA MET A 74 -0.74 4.36 -3.62
C MET A 74 -1.87 4.81 -2.70
N THR A 75 -1.86 4.33 -1.44
CA THR A 75 -2.80 4.79 -0.41
C THR A 75 -2.69 6.28 -0.23
N ILE A 76 -1.48 6.80 0.01
CA ILE A 76 -1.23 8.24 0.20
C ILE A 76 -1.71 9.02 -1.03
N LEU A 77 -1.35 8.60 -2.25
CA LEU A 77 -1.77 9.27 -3.48
C LEU A 77 -3.29 9.28 -3.66
N CYS A 78 -4.01 8.26 -3.20
CA CYS A 78 -5.47 8.19 -3.27
C CYS A 78 -6.16 8.95 -2.11
N THR A 79 -5.57 8.98 -0.92
CA THR A 79 -6.17 9.67 0.25
C THR A 79 -5.92 11.18 0.24
N LEU A 80 -4.82 11.63 -0.36
CA LEU A 80 -4.46 13.05 -0.43
C LEU A 80 -5.51 13.92 -1.16
N PRO A 81 -5.98 13.58 -2.38
CA PRO A 81 -7.05 14.36 -3.04
C PRO A 81 -8.38 14.31 -2.28
N PHE A 82 -8.66 13.21 -1.57
CA PHE A 82 -9.83 13.08 -0.71
C PHE A 82 -9.75 14.00 0.53
N SER A 83 -8.58 14.10 1.16
CA SER A 83 -8.36 15.01 2.29
C SER A 83 -8.50 16.48 1.84
N VAL A 84 -7.87 16.84 0.73
CA VAL A 84 -7.95 18.19 0.15
C VAL A 84 -9.39 18.56 -0.23
N ALA A 85 -10.16 17.65 -0.82
CA ALA A 85 -11.58 17.87 -1.15
C ALA A 85 -12.46 18.12 0.08
N ASN A 86 -12.21 17.44 1.20
CA ASN A 86 -12.95 17.67 2.43
C ASN A 86 -12.60 19.02 3.06
N ILE A 87 -11.32 19.40 3.06
CA ILE A 87 -10.88 20.71 3.59
C ILE A 87 -11.43 21.85 2.76
N THR A 88 -11.36 21.76 1.42
CA THR A 88 -11.90 22.78 0.51
C THR A 88 -13.42 22.91 0.64
N SER A 89 -14.14 21.79 0.70
CA SER A 89 -15.59 21.81 0.97
C SER A 89 -15.92 22.48 2.31
N MET A 90 -15.13 22.25 3.36
CA MET A 90 -15.31 22.94 4.64
C MET A 90 -15.06 24.45 4.51
N ILE A 91 -13.96 24.86 3.88
CA ILE A 91 -13.64 26.28 3.70
C ILE A 91 -14.77 26.99 2.93
N PHE A 92 -15.28 26.39 1.86
CA PHE A 92 -16.39 26.96 1.11
C PHE A 92 -17.71 26.99 1.89
N GLN A 93 -17.97 25.99 2.74
CA GLN A 93 -19.20 26.02 3.55
C GLN A 93 -19.21 27.11 4.63
N TYR A 94 -18.03 27.55 5.11
CA TYR A 94 -17.93 28.45 6.27
C TYR A 94 -17.34 29.83 5.99
N LEU A 95 -16.42 29.98 5.05
CA LEU A 95 -15.71 31.24 4.79
C LEU A 95 -16.15 31.94 3.50
N ILE A 96 -16.61 31.20 2.48
CA ILE A 96 -16.79 31.75 1.13
C ILE A 96 -18.11 31.28 0.55
N THR A 97 -19.05 32.19 0.35
CA THR A 97 -20.29 31.87 -0.37
C THR A 97 -19.96 31.69 -1.85
N LEU A 98 -20.01 30.45 -2.34
CA LEU A 98 -19.83 30.12 -3.75
C LEU A 98 -21.05 30.57 -4.57
N SER A 99 -20.82 30.96 -5.82
CA SER A 99 -21.87 31.00 -6.84
C SER A 99 -22.39 29.58 -7.12
N ASP A 100 -23.63 29.43 -7.60
CA ASP A 100 -24.24 28.14 -7.94
C ASP A 100 -23.36 27.26 -8.85
N TYR A 101 -22.63 27.90 -9.78
CA TYR A 101 -21.64 27.20 -10.62
C TYR A 101 -20.43 26.68 -9.83
N GLY A 102 -19.96 27.44 -8.83
CA GLY A 102 -18.86 27.04 -7.96
C GLY A 102 -19.22 25.88 -7.05
N ASP A 103 -20.46 25.81 -6.57
CA ASP A 103 -20.93 24.71 -5.73
C ASP A 103 -21.06 23.40 -6.51
N ALA A 104 -21.50 23.47 -7.78
CA ALA A 104 -21.52 22.32 -8.68
C ALA A 104 -20.11 21.75 -8.92
N ILE A 105 -19.11 22.61 -9.14
CA ILE A 105 -17.71 22.19 -9.32
C ILE A 105 -17.16 21.55 -8.05
N ASN A 106 -17.42 22.15 -6.88
CA ASN A 106 -16.97 21.61 -5.60
C ASN A 106 -17.60 20.25 -5.30
N THR A 107 -18.88 20.08 -5.63
CA THR A 107 -19.60 18.80 -5.50
C THR A 107 -19.03 17.74 -6.43
N PHE A 108 -18.75 18.09 -7.69
CA PHE A 108 -18.09 17.20 -8.64
C PHE A 108 -16.71 16.77 -8.15
N TYR A 109 -15.86 17.71 -7.72
CA TYR A 109 -14.53 17.43 -7.20
C TYR A 109 -14.58 16.51 -5.97
N SER A 110 -15.51 16.77 -5.05
CA SER A 110 -15.70 15.93 -3.85
C SER A 110 -16.12 14.50 -4.19
N ASN A 111 -17.00 14.32 -5.18
CA ASN A 111 -17.42 13.00 -5.64
C ASN A 111 -16.30 12.27 -6.40
N LEU A 112 -15.52 13.00 -7.21
CA LEU A 112 -14.35 12.45 -7.89
C LEU A 112 -13.30 11.96 -6.89
N SER A 113 -12.99 12.75 -5.87
CA SER A 113 -12.04 12.37 -4.83
C SER A 113 -12.53 11.19 -3.98
N ARG A 114 -13.85 11.05 -3.78
CA ARG A 114 -14.44 9.85 -3.15
C ARG A 114 -14.25 8.60 -4.01
N LEU A 115 -14.50 8.69 -5.31
CA LEU A 115 -14.26 7.60 -6.25
C LEU A 115 -12.80 7.13 -6.20
N ILE A 116 -11.85 8.08 -6.27
CA ILE A 116 -10.41 7.78 -6.16
C ILE A 116 -10.08 7.06 -4.84
N ASN A 117 -10.68 7.48 -3.73
CA ASN A 117 -10.47 6.82 -2.45
C ASN A 117 -11.07 5.39 -2.41
N TYR A 118 -12.19 5.14 -3.08
CA TYR A 118 -12.76 3.79 -3.22
C TYR A 118 -11.91 2.86 -4.11
N PHE A 119 -11.08 3.41 -4.99
CA PHE A 119 -10.10 2.61 -5.75
C PHE A 119 -8.94 2.09 -4.88
N ASN A 120 -8.68 2.70 -3.73
CA ASN A 120 -7.57 2.31 -2.85
C ASN A 120 -7.58 0.81 -2.45
N PRO A 121 -8.69 0.20 -1.99
CA PRO A 121 -8.75 -1.25 -1.73
C PRO A 121 -8.54 -2.10 -2.99
N VAL A 122 -8.97 -1.63 -4.17
CA VAL A 122 -8.79 -2.32 -5.45
C VAL A 122 -7.31 -2.39 -5.81
N VAL A 123 -6.53 -1.34 -5.52
CA VAL A 123 -5.08 -1.31 -5.75
C VAL A 123 -4.37 -2.33 -4.86
N GLY A 124 -4.75 -2.45 -3.57
CA GLY A 124 -4.22 -3.48 -2.68
C GLY A 124 -4.47 -4.91 -3.21
N LEU A 125 -5.67 -5.15 -3.72
CA LEU A 125 -6.06 -6.41 -4.36
C LEU A 125 -5.27 -6.68 -5.64
N TYR A 126 -5.09 -5.67 -6.49
CA TYR A 126 -4.36 -5.79 -7.75
C TYR A 126 -2.87 -6.11 -7.54
N ILE A 127 -2.25 -5.46 -6.55
CA ILE A 127 -0.86 -5.73 -6.18
C ILE A 127 -0.73 -7.15 -5.63
N TYR A 128 -1.67 -7.60 -4.79
CA TYR A 128 -1.67 -8.97 -4.24
C TYR A 128 -1.83 -10.02 -5.35
N ILE A 129 -2.77 -9.83 -6.26
CA ILE A 129 -3.00 -10.76 -7.38
C ILE A 129 -1.77 -10.80 -8.29
N ASN A 130 -1.22 -9.65 -8.69
CA ASN A 130 0.00 -9.62 -9.50
C ASN A 130 1.17 -10.33 -8.82
N TYR A 131 1.34 -10.12 -7.51
CA TYR A 131 2.37 -10.82 -6.75
C TYR A 131 2.19 -12.34 -6.77
N GLN A 132 0.96 -12.83 -6.54
CA GLN A 132 0.66 -14.26 -6.58
C GLN A 132 0.87 -14.86 -7.97
N VAL A 133 0.41 -14.17 -9.02
CA VAL A 133 0.60 -14.59 -10.42
C VAL A 133 2.09 -14.67 -10.76
N TRP A 134 2.85 -13.63 -10.41
CA TRP A 134 4.29 -13.57 -10.66
C TRP A 134 5.05 -14.69 -9.92
N LYS A 135 4.63 -15.01 -8.69
CA LYS A 135 5.18 -16.13 -7.92
C LYS A 135 4.91 -17.48 -8.57
N ILE A 136 3.70 -17.70 -9.09
CA ILE A 136 3.34 -18.95 -9.79
C ILE A 136 4.16 -19.07 -11.08
N LEU A 137 4.26 -18.00 -11.86
CA LEU A 137 5.03 -17.95 -13.11
C LEU A 137 6.52 -18.24 -12.89
N TYR A 138 7.13 -17.61 -11.87
CA TYR A 138 8.53 -17.86 -11.54
C TYR A 138 8.78 -19.29 -11.07
N HIS A 139 7.84 -19.86 -10.29
CA HIS A 139 8.00 -21.23 -9.81
C HIS A 139 7.91 -22.24 -10.96
N TRP A 140 6.99 -22.03 -11.91
CA TRP A 140 6.88 -22.81 -13.14
C TRP A 140 8.15 -22.74 -14.00
N THR A 141 8.69 -21.54 -14.19
CA THR A 141 9.88 -21.32 -15.03
C THR A 141 11.13 -22.01 -14.45
N ASP A 142 11.24 -22.14 -13.13
CA ASP A 142 12.35 -22.86 -12.47
C ASP A 142 12.19 -24.39 -12.55
N GLU A 143 10.95 -24.91 -12.51
CA GLU A 143 10.71 -26.34 -12.70
C GLU A 143 11.05 -26.79 -14.14
N ASP A 144 10.66 -26.00 -15.14
CA ASP A 144 10.98 -26.29 -16.55
C ASP A 144 12.49 -26.37 -16.78
N LYS A 145 13.26 -25.43 -16.21
CA LYS A 145 14.73 -25.44 -16.29
C LYS A 145 15.36 -26.63 -15.56
N PHE A 146 14.79 -27.05 -14.43
CA PHE A 146 15.28 -28.20 -13.67
C PHE A 146 15.06 -29.51 -14.44
N VAL A 147 13.88 -29.67 -15.07
CA VAL A 147 13.56 -30.82 -15.92
C VAL A 147 14.47 -30.85 -17.15
N GLU A 148 14.72 -29.71 -17.80
CA GLU A 148 15.60 -29.64 -18.97
C GLU A 148 17.05 -30.04 -18.63
N LEU A 149 17.55 -29.61 -17.47
CA LEU A 149 18.88 -30.00 -16.98
C LEU A 149 18.99 -31.49 -16.67
N HIS A 150 17.96 -32.08 -16.08
CA HIS A 150 17.92 -33.52 -15.81
C HIS A 150 17.85 -34.35 -17.09
N MET A 151 17.06 -33.91 -18.09
CA MET A 151 17.02 -34.57 -19.40
C MET A 151 18.35 -34.48 -20.15
N LYS A 152 19.03 -33.33 -20.12
CA LYS A 152 20.36 -33.18 -20.74
C LYS A 152 21.44 -34.05 -20.07
N LYS A 153 21.37 -34.24 -18.75
CA LYS A 153 22.29 -35.14 -18.03
C LYS A 153 22.09 -36.61 -18.41
N GLN A 154 20.84 -37.07 -18.46
CA GLN A 154 20.56 -38.46 -18.85
C GLN A 154 21.03 -38.77 -20.27
N TYR A 155 20.93 -37.82 -21.20
CA TYR A 155 21.39 -38.03 -22.59
C TYR A 155 22.92 -38.03 -22.76
N GLN A 156 23.69 -37.54 -21.79
CA GLN A 156 25.16 -37.55 -21.80
C GLN A 156 25.75 -38.81 -21.16
N GLU A 157 24.94 -39.61 -20.46
CA GLU A 157 25.34 -40.87 -19.82
C GLU A 157 25.08 -42.11 -20.70
N TRP A 158 24.56 -41.93 -21.92
CA TRP A 158 24.43 -42.93 -22.98
C TRP A 158 25.35 -42.61 -24.15
#